data_AF-A0A4P7ZT57-F1
#
_entry.id   AF-A0A4P7ZT57-F1
#
_cell.length_a   1.000
_cell.length_b   1.000
_cell.length_c   1.000
_cell.angle_alpha   90.00
_cell.angle_beta   90.00
_cell.angle_gamma   90.00
#
_symmetry.space_group_name_H-M   'P 1'
#
loop_
_entity.id
_entity.type
_entity.pdbx_description
1 polymer ?
#
loop_
_entity_poly.entity_id
_entity_poly.type
_entity_poly.pdbx_seq_one_letter_code
_entity_poly.pdbx_strand_id
1 'polypeptide(L)'
;MPLRITLHTTAFEPLEALAQWQQELLNGGQTPSAAESLFIGRVRGEAADGGALAALELEHYPGMTERQLEQLAQGCMARHGALSCLIQHRIGRVLPGEAIVLVAIGADRRGPAQRCCQELLEALKHDAPFWKREWHADGRSTWITGNTPL
;
A
#
# COMPACT_ATOMS: atom_id res chain seq x y z
N MET A 1 -18.34 4.60 4.10
CA MET A 1 -17.43 3.51 4.49
C MET A 1 -16.08 4.13 4.78
N PRO A 2 -15.46 3.87 5.94
CA PRO A 2 -14.20 4.48 6.30
C PRO A 2 -13.10 4.12 5.31
N LEU A 3 -12.46 5.13 4.76
CA LEU A 3 -11.32 5.01 3.88
C LEU A 3 -10.26 5.99 4.36
N ARG A 4 -9.03 5.52 4.53
CA ARG A 4 -7.88 6.38 4.81
C ARG A 4 -6.74 6.02 3.88
N ILE A 5 -6.15 7.06 3.30
CA ILE A 5 -4.96 6.95 2.46
C ILE A 5 -3.91 7.91 2.98
N THR A 6 -2.70 7.41 3.22
CA THR A 6 -1.57 8.22 3.68
C THR A 6 -0.33 7.90 2.84
N LEU A 7 0.31 8.94 2.31
CA LEU A 7 1.62 8.83 1.67
C LEU A 7 2.71 9.32 2.65
N HIS A 8 3.68 8.46 2.92
CA HIS A 8 4.73 8.69 3.90
C HIS A 8 6.05 9.01 3.20
N THR A 9 6.67 10.13 3.56
CA THR A 9 8.03 10.50 3.09
C THR A 9 9.14 9.86 3.94
N THR A 10 8.79 9.35 5.12
CA THR A 10 9.70 8.71 6.09
C THR A 10 9.20 7.31 6.42
N ALA A 11 10.05 6.50 7.06
CA ALA A 11 9.63 5.21 7.58
C ALA A 11 8.40 5.32 8.49
N PHE A 12 7.57 4.27 8.46
CA PHE A 12 6.39 4.11 9.29
C PHE A 12 6.32 2.67 9.79
N GLU A 13 5.75 2.48 10.98
CA GLU A 13 5.53 1.16 11.57
C GLU A 13 4.11 0.66 11.22
N PRO A 14 3.95 -0.34 10.34
CA PRO A 14 2.64 -0.68 9.77
C PRO A 14 1.63 -1.18 10.81
N LEU A 15 2.08 -1.95 11.80
CA LEU A 15 1.19 -2.51 12.81
C LEU A 15 0.75 -1.44 13.82
N GLU A 16 1.62 -0.49 14.15
CA GLU A 16 1.25 0.67 14.97
C GLU A 16 0.26 1.57 14.25
N ALA A 17 0.50 1.83 12.96
CA ALA A 17 -0.42 2.60 12.13
C ALA A 17 -1.81 1.94 11.98
N LEU A 18 -1.85 0.61 11.83
CA LEU A 18 -3.09 -0.16 11.82
C LEU A 18 -3.83 -0.04 13.15
N ALA A 19 -3.13 -0.26 14.27
CA ALA A 19 -3.71 -0.18 15.60
C ALA A 19 -4.26 1.22 15.90
N GLN A 20 -3.50 2.26 15.53
CA GLN A 20 -3.95 3.64 15.66
C GLN A 20 -5.24 3.89 14.86
N TRP A 21 -5.29 3.47 13.60
CA TRP A 21 -6.49 3.66 12.79
C TRP A 21 -7.70 2.91 13.34
N GLN A 22 -7.54 1.67 13.79
CA GLN A 22 -8.60 0.90 14.44
C GLN A 22 -9.13 1.60 15.70
N GLN A 23 -8.24 2.15 16.53
CA GLN A 23 -8.63 2.93 17.70
C GLN A 23 -9.42 4.19 17.32
N GLU A 24 -9.04 4.87 16.23
CA GLU A 24 -9.76 6.04 15.75
C GLU A 24 -11.15 5.69 15.20
N LEU A 25 -11.31 4.54 14.53
CA LEU A 25 -12.63 4.05 14.12
C LEU A 25 -13.54 3.79 15.33
N LEU A 26 -13.00 3.16 16.38
CA LEU A 26 -13.71 2.92 17.64
C LEU A 26 -14.12 4.23 18.31
N ASN A 27 -13.18 5.18 18.42
CA ASN A 27 -13.45 6.51 19.00
C ASN A 27 -14.48 7.30 18.18
N GLY A 28 -14.54 7.06 16.87
CA GLY A 28 -15.56 7.60 15.97
C GLY A 28 -16.91 6.89 16.02
N GLY A 29 -17.10 5.95 16.95
CA GLY A 29 -18.37 5.25 17.16
C GLY A 29 -18.64 4.10 16.18
N GLN A 30 -17.62 3.63 15.46
CA GLN A 30 -17.78 2.50 14.55
C GLN A 30 -17.47 1.17 15.22
N THR A 31 -18.31 0.18 14.90
CA THR A 31 -18.09 -1.20 15.31
C THR A 31 -16.95 -1.81 14.49
N PRO A 32 -16.02 -2.57 15.11
CA PRO A 32 -15.02 -3.33 14.39
C PRO A 32 -15.65 -4.26 13.35
N SER A 33 -14.97 -4.43 12.22
CA SER A 33 -15.37 -5.43 11.22
C SER A 33 -15.20 -6.84 11.78
N ALA A 34 -16.10 -7.77 11.41
CA ALA A 34 -16.03 -9.16 11.86
C ALA A 34 -14.89 -9.97 11.22
N ALA A 35 -14.34 -9.47 10.11
CA ALA A 35 -13.14 -10.01 9.47
C ALA A 35 -12.26 -8.88 8.93
N GLU A 36 -10.94 -9.07 9.02
CA GLU A 36 -9.95 -8.17 8.45
C GLU A 36 -8.93 -8.95 7.63
N SER A 37 -8.44 -8.36 6.54
CA SER A 37 -7.31 -8.87 5.76
C SER A 37 -6.29 -7.77 5.60
N LEU A 38 -5.04 -8.04 5.96
CA LEU A 38 -3.94 -7.09 5.88
C LEU A 38 -2.81 -7.63 5.01
N PHE A 39 -2.15 -6.71 4.31
CA PHE A 39 -0.92 -6.96 3.58
C PHE A 39 0.10 -5.89 3.94
N ILE A 40 1.33 -6.31 4.25
CA ILE A 40 2.47 -5.44 4.47
C ILE A 40 3.54 -5.79 3.44
N GLY A 41 3.80 -4.86 2.52
CA GLY A 41 4.90 -4.97 1.58
C GLY A 41 6.16 -4.33 2.15
N ARG A 42 7.30 -5.00 1.97
CA ARG A 42 8.63 -4.48 2.32
C ARG A 42 9.53 -4.49 1.10
N VAL A 43 10.45 -3.53 1.02
CA VAL A 43 11.45 -3.49 -0.05
C VAL A 43 12.42 -4.66 0.12
N ARG A 44 12.68 -5.41 -0.96
CA ARG A 44 13.66 -6.50 -0.96
C ARG A 44 15.08 -5.94 -1.09
N GLY A 45 16.08 -6.71 -0.65
CA GLY A 45 17.50 -6.34 -0.82
C GLY A 45 18.08 -6.60 -2.21
N GLU A 46 17.26 -7.06 -3.14
CA GLU A 46 17.66 -7.43 -4.50
C GLU A 46 16.90 -6.56 -5.51
N ALA A 47 17.65 -6.00 -6.46
CA ALA A 47 17.15 -5.22 -7.59
C ALA A 47 16.59 -6.14 -8.68
N ALA A 48 15.88 -5.58 -9.67
CA ALA A 48 15.26 -6.36 -10.73
C ALA A 48 16.27 -7.14 -11.61
N ASP A 49 17.53 -6.69 -11.66
CA ASP A 49 18.62 -7.36 -12.39
C ASP A 49 19.35 -8.44 -11.56
N GLY A 50 18.90 -8.71 -10.34
CA GLY A 50 19.53 -9.65 -9.40
C GLY A 50 20.70 -9.06 -8.61
N GLY A 51 21.04 -7.79 -8.81
CA GLY A 51 22.07 -7.09 -8.03
C GLY A 51 21.60 -6.65 -6.65
N ALA A 52 22.53 -6.22 -5.80
CA ALA A 52 22.21 -5.67 -4.49
C ALA A 52 21.52 -4.30 -4.62
N LEU A 53 20.32 -4.18 -4.04
CA LEU A 53 19.56 -2.94 -3.99
C LEU A 53 20.01 -2.10 -2.79
N ALA A 54 20.41 -0.87 -3.03
CA ALA A 54 20.70 0.11 -1.98
C ALA A 54 19.44 0.86 -1.52
N ALA A 55 18.56 1.21 -2.44
CA ALA A 55 17.27 1.82 -2.15
C ALA A 55 16.29 1.66 -3.32
N LEU A 56 15.00 1.62 -3.01
CA LEU A 56 13.93 1.85 -3.97
C LEU A 56 13.41 3.27 -3.77
N GLU A 57 13.37 4.06 -4.83
CA GLU A 57 12.81 5.40 -4.81
C GLU A 57 11.49 5.45 -5.57
N LEU A 58 10.50 6.08 -4.94
CA LEU A 58 9.16 6.23 -5.51
C LEU A 58 8.81 7.69 -5.69
N GLU A 59 8.61 8.08 -6.94
CA GLU A 59 8.05 9.36 -7.31
C GLU A 59 6.56 9.22 -7.61
N HIS A 60 5.83 10.33 -7.47
CA HIS A 60 4.39 10.39 -7.65
C HIS A 60 3.98 11.80 -8.08
N TYR A 61 2.76 11.96 -8.58
CA TYR A 61 2.18 13.27 -8.86
C TYR A 61 1.24 13.66 -7.71
N PRO A 62 1.62 14.63 -6.86
CA PRO A 62 0.82 15.02 -5.71
C PRO A 62 -0.61 15.41 -6.11
N GLY A 63 -1.59 14.92 -5.36
CA GLY A 63 -3.02 15.13 -5.58
C GLY A 63 -3.64 14.20 -6.64
N MET A 64 -2.94 13.84 -7.72
CA MET A 64 -3.45 12.86 -8.69
C MET A 64 -3.34 11.45 -8.14
N THR A 65 -2.19 11.12 -7.55
CA THR A 65 -1.95 9.78 -6.98
C THR A 65 -2.98 9.47 -5.91
N GLU A 66 -3.20 10.36 -4.95
CA GLU A 66 -4.17 10.20 -3.87
C GLU A 66 -5.59 10.00 -4.41
N ARG A 67 -6.02 10.82 -5.37
CA ARG A 67 -7.34 10.66 -6.02
C ARG A 67 -7.48 9.32 -6.74
N GLN A 68 -6.44 8.86 -7.43
CA GLN A 68 -6.46 7.56 -8.10
C GLN A 68 -6.55 6.43 -7.07
N LEU A 69 -5.78 6.49 -5.99
CA LEU A 69 -5.83 5.52 -4.90
C LEU A 69 -7.23 5.48 -4.26
N GLU A 70 -7.84 6.65 -4.03
CA GLU A 70 -9.22 6.76 -3.52
C GLU A 70 -10.22 6.07 -4.44
N GLN A 71 -10.14 6.33 -5.76
CA GLN A 71 -11.04 5.73 -6.75
C GLN A 71 -10.89 4.21 -6.80
N LEU A 72 -9.65 3.70 -6.83
CA LEU A 72 -9.37 2.27 -6.83
C LEU A 72 -9.90 1.60 -5.55
N ALA A 73 -9.64 2.20 -4.39
CA ALA A 73 -10.09 1.69 -3.11
C ALA A 73 -11.63 1.65 -3.03
N GLN A 74 -12.30 2.76 -3.34
CA GLN A 74 -13.76 2.83 -3.33
C GLN A 74 -14.39 1.82 -4.29
N GLY A 75 -13.87 1.70 -5.51
CA GLY A 75 -14.36 0.75 -6.51
C GLY A 75 -14.17 -0.71 -6.10
N CYS A 76 -13.04 -1.03 -5.46
CA CYS A 76 -12.77 -2.37 -4.93
C CYS A 76 -13.68 -2.69 -3.72
N MET A 77 -13.80 -1.75 -2.78
CA MET A 77 -14.68 -1.89 -1.61
C MET A 77 -16.13 -2.13 -2.02
N ALA A 78 -16.64 -1.36 -2.98
CA ALA A 78 -18.01 -1.51 -3.49
C ALA A 78 -18.24 -2.87 -4.15
N ARG A 79 -17.28 -3.37 -4.95
CA ARG A 79 -17.38 -4.69 -5.62
C ARG A 79 -17.43 -5.86 -4.64
N HIS A 80 -16.61 -5.82 -3.59
CA HIS A 80 -16.47 -6.95 -2.66
C HIS A 80 -17.32 -6.84 -1.40
N GLY A 81 -17.94 -5.70 -1.15
CA GLY A 81 -18.69 -5.45 0.08
C GLY A 81 -17.78 -5.25 1.30
N ALA A 82 -16.63 -4.59 1.10
CA ALA A 82 -15.77 -4.20 2.21
C ALA A 82 -16.38 -3.01 2.96
N LEU A 83 -16.18 -2.99 4.28
CA LEU A 83 -16.73 -1.99 5.18
C LEU A 83 -15.74 -0.87 5.46
N SER A 84 -14.44 -1.18 5.49
CA SER A 84 -13.38 -0.20 5.73
C SER A 84 -12.11 -0.53 4.93
N CYS A 85 -11.32 0.48 4.62
CA CYS A 85 -10.04 0.34 3.93
C CYS A 85 -9.00 1.34 4.47
N LEU A 86 -7.80 0.84 4.74
CA LEU A 86 -6.61 1.63 5.04
C LEU A 86 -5.54 1.34 3.99
N ILE A 87 -4.98 2.40 3.41
CA ILE A 87 -3.82 2.36 2.54
C ILE A 87 -2.77 3.29 3.15
N GLN A 88 -1.61 2.75 3.48
CA GLN A 88 -0.42 3.57 3.77
C GLN A 88 0.68 3.18 2.81
N HIS A 89 1.31 4.15 2.18
CA HIS A 89 2.32 3.89 1.16
C HIS A 89 3.51 4.84 1.31
N ARG A 90 4.72 4.36 1.03
CA ARG A 90 5.92 5.20 1.00
C ARG A 90 6.08 5.90 -0.33
N ILE A 91 6.62 7.11 -0.27
CA ILE A 91 7.18 7.86 -1.39
C ILE A 91 8.60 8.30 -1.03
N GLY A 92 9.39 8.73 -2.01
CA GLY A 92 10.80 9.02 -1.84
C GLY A 92 11.65 7.75 -1.72
N ARG A 93 12.82 7.86 -1.09
CA ARG A 93 13.75 6.74 -0.89
C ARG A 93 13.29 5.81 0.23
N VAL A 94 13.29 4.51 -0.05
CA VAL A 94 12.90 3.43 0.84
C VAL A 94 14.00 2.38 0.84
N LEU A 95 14.50 2.04 2.02
CA LEU A 95 15.62 1.12 2.16
C LEU A 95 15.15 -0.34 2.17
N PRO A 96 16.00 -1.32 1.79
CA PRO A 96 15.71 -2.73 1.98
C PRO A 96 15.23 -3.05 3.40
N GLY A 97 14.17 -3.85 3.51
CA GLY A 97 13.52 -4.23 4.77
C GLY A 97 12.48 -3.22 5.29
N GLU A 98 12.52 -1.96 4.84
CA GLU A 98 11.51 -0.98 5.24
C GLU A 98 10.13 -1.30 4.65
N ALA A 99 9.08 -1.00 5.41
CA ALA A 99 7.72 -1.07 4.91
C ALA A 99 7.51 -0.03 3.82
N ILE A 100 7.02 -0.48 2.67
CA ILE A 100 6.66 0.37 1.53
C ILE A 100 5.15 0.53 1.41
N VAL A 101 4.37 -0.47 1.81
CA VAL A 101 2.91 -0.42 1.74
C VAL A 101 2.27 -1.21 2.86
N LEU A 102 1.18 -0.68 3.40
CA LEU A 102 0.18 -1.38 4.19
C LEU A 102 -1.17 -1.22 3.49
N VAL A 103 -1.84 -2.33 3.25
CA VAL A 103 -3.26 -2.36 2.88
C VAL A 103 -3.99 -3.17 3.95
N ALA A 104 -5.05 -2.60 4.54
CA ALA A 104 -5.93 -3.33 5.46
C ALA A 104 -7.39 -3.13 5.06
N ILE A 105 -8.12 -4.24 4.95
CA ILE A 105 -9.53 -4.27 4.57
C ILE A 105 -10.35 -4.90 5.68
N GLY A 106 -11.38 -4.19 6.16
CA GLY A 106 -12.41 -4.74 7.04
C GLY A 106 -13.66 -5.14 6.27
N ALA A 107 -14.26 -6.30 6.61
CA ALA A 107 -15.52 -6.76 6.05
C ALA A 107 -16.32 -7.63 7.04
N ASP A 108 -17.55 -7.98 6.68
CA ASP A 108 -18.40 -8.90 7.46
C ASP A 108 -17.82 -10.33 7.50
N ARG A 109 -17.16 -10.76 6.42
CA ARG A 109 -16.65 -12.13 6.27
C ARG A 109 -15.26 -12.14 5.65
N ARG A 110 -14.49 -13.19 5.97
CA ARG A 110 -13.11 -13.36 5.49
C ARG A 110 -12.98 -13.31 3.96
N GLY A 111 -13.96 -13.88 3.24
CA GLY A 111 -13.92 -13.97 1.78
C GLY A 111 -13.90 -12.58 1.10
N PRO A 112 -14.90 -11.71 1.37
CA PRO A 112 -14.86 -10.30 1.00
C PRO A 112 -13.56 -9.58 1.36
N ALA A 113 -13.09 -9.70 2.61
CA ALA A 113 -11.87 -9.02 3.06
C ALA A 113 -10.64 -9.44 2.25
N GLN A 114 -10.44 -10.76 2.06
CA GLN A 114 -9.30 -11.32 1.34
C GLN A 114 -9.32 -10.93 -0.14
N ARG A 115 -10.46 -11.08 -0.82
CA ARG A 115 -10.56 -10.75 -2.27
C ARG A 115 -10.39 -9.26 -2.53
N CYS A 116 -10.98 -8.42 -1.69
CA CYS A 116 -10.82 -6.97 -1.78
C CYS A 116 -9.36 -6.55 -1.56
N CYS A 117 -8.69 -7.13 -0.57
CA CYS A 117 -7.28 -6.85 -0.30
C CYS A 117 -6.40 -7.27 -1.51
N GLN A 118 -6.60 -8.48 -2.02
CA GLN A 118 -5.84 -8.98 -3.17
C GLN A 118 -6.07 -8.14 -4.43
N GLU A 119 -7.32 -7.82 -4.77
CA GLU A 119 -7.63 -7.02 -5.95
C GLU A 119 -7.08 -5.59 -5.82
N LEU A 120 -7.18 -4.99 -4.63
CA LEU A 120 -6.65 -3.65 -4.40
C LEU A 120 -5.12 -3.64 -4.54
N LEU A 121 -4.40 -4.65 -4.05
CA LEU A 121 -2.95 -4.75 -4.26
C LEU A 121 -2.57 -4.81 -5.74
N GLU A 122 -3.33 -5.57 -6.54
CA GLU A 122 -3.12 -5.62 -7.99
C GLU A 122 -3.39 -4.27 -8.66
N ALA A 123 -4.47 -3.59 -8.27
CA ALA A 123 -4.77 -2.25 -8.78
C ALA A 123 -3.69 -1.23 -8.37
N LEU A 124 -3.21 -1.26 -7.12
CA LEU A 124 -2.11 -0.41 -6.65
C LEU A 124 -0.83 -0.65 -7.42
N LYS A 125 -0.58 -1.91 -7.80
CA LYS A 125 0.60 -2.26 -8.58
C LYS A 125 0.52 -1.72 -10.01
N HIS A 126 -0.62 -1.82 -10.68
CA HIS A 126 -0.73 -1.53 -12.12
C HIS A 126 -1.26 -0.13 -12.44
N ASP A 127 -2.20 0.37 -11.63
CA ASP A 127 -2.99 1.56 -11.95
C ASP A 127 -2.60 2.78 -11.10
N ALA A 128 -1.88 2.59 -9.99
CA ALA A 128 -1.42 3.72 -9.19
C ALA A 128 -0.25 4.44 -9.89
N PRO A 129 -0.28 5.78 -10.02
CA PRO A 129 0.74 6.55 -10.71
C PRO A 129 1.98 6.75 -9.83
N PHE A 130 2.71 5.67 -9.60
CA PHE A 130 4.02 5.64 -8.96
C PHE A 130 5.11 5.29 -9.98
N TRP A 131 6.17 6.08 -10.01
CA TRP A 131 7.36 5.79 -10.80
C TRP A 131 8.46 5.30 -9.89
N LYS A 132 9.01 4.12 -10.20
CA LYS A 132 9.98 3.43 -9.35
C LYS A 132 11.38 3.53 -9.96
N ARG A 133 12.35 3.91 -9.15
CA ARG A 133 13.78 3.91 -9.48
C ARG A 133 14.54 3.06 -8.48
N GLU A 134 15.29 2.09 -8.97
CA GLU A 134 16.20 1.28 -8.17
C GLU A 134 17.55 1.99 -8.09
N TRP A 135 18.12 2.06 -6.89
CA TRP A 135 19.49 2.48 -6.64
C TRP A 135 20.31 1.24 -6.29
N HIS A 136 21.38 1.01 -7.03
CA HIS A 136 22.27 -0.13 -6.83
C HIS A 136 23.40 0.24 -5.85
N ALA A 137 23.97 -0.77 -5.18
CA ALA A 137 25.07 -0.59 -4.23
C ALA A 137 26.34 0.03 -4.86
N ASP A 138 26.52 -0.10 -6.18
CA ASP A 138 27.62 0.49 -6.95
C ASP A 138 27.38 1.96 -7.35
N GLY A 139 26.25 2.55 -6.94
CA GLY A 139 25.88 3.94 -7.21
C GLY A 139 25.10 4.15 -8.52
N ARG A 140 24.88 3.11 -9.33
CA ARG A 140 24.00 3.20 -10.51
C ARG A 140 22.54 3.34 -10.09
N SER A 141 21.71 3.89 -10.97
CA SER A 141 20.26 3.94 -10.79
C SER A 141 19.51 3.56 -12.07
N THR A 142 18.44 2.80 -11.93
CA THR A 142 17.64 2.29 -13.06
C THR A 142 16.16 2.58 -12.83
N TRP A 143 15.50 3.20 -13.80
CA TRP A 143 14.04 3.34 -13.79
C TRP A 143 13.37 2.02 -14.16
N ILE A 144 12.38 1.61 -13.37
CA ILE A 144 11.61 0.40 -13.64
C ILE A 144 10.49 0.76 -14.62
N THR A 145 10.48 0.15 -15.80
CA THR A 145 9.50 0.44 -16.87
C THR A 145 8.30 -0.50 -16.89
N GLY A 146 8.22 -1.48 -15.98
CA GLY A 146 7.13 -2.44 -15.92
C GLY A 146 6.84 -2.96 -14.51
N ASN A 147 5.60 -3.36 -14.24
CA ASN A 147 5.21 -4.02 -13.00
C ASN A 147 5.22 -5.54 -13.20
N THR A 148 5.59 -6.30 -12.17
CA THR A 148 5.97 -7.72 -12.30
C THR A 148 4.84 -8.77 -12.27
N PRO A 149 3.56 -8.57 -12.63
CA PRO A 149 2.43 -9.44 -12.16
C PRO A 149 2.52 -10.15 -10.78
N LEU A 150 1.41 -10.58 -10.18
CA LEU A 150 1.50 -11.57 -9.11
C LEU A 150 1.72 -12.97 -9.69
#